data_AF-A0A3C1KAH5-F1
#
_entry.id   AF-A0A3C1KAH5-F1
#
_cell.length_a   1.000
_cell.length_b   1.000
_cell.length_c   1.000
_cell.angle_alpha   90.00
_cell.angle_beta   90.00
_cell.angle_gamma   90.00
#
_symmetry.space_group_name_H-M   'P 1'
#
loop_
_entity.id
_entity.type
_entity.pdbx_description
1 polymer ?
#
loop_
_entity_poly.entity_id
_entity_poly.type
_entity_poly.pdbx_seq_one_letter_code
_entity_poly.pdbx_strand_id
1 'polypeptide(L)'
;MVTSVGAPLSGVGTNPPTPTDDARLAVPEGAHTVTLSFSCVGTGTYTVDIPDATPDRQAGLVGACGSTATWTWTVRPTSSPSVSVVVPDGATWTATPTYSSAVFTSDSSLSAVCAGFGAAQSAVMNAIEGYSTAHAFGLEQWKSRLDAAAAQFTQLAATAPANDAAELNGYAAAVSAPQRTPDALRQAFFTNHLFPASTGLRDACAANQTPVQLTAEFGG
;
A
#
# COMPACT_ATOMS: atom_id res chain seq x y z
N MET A 1 -4.89 21.40 20.31
CA MET A 1 -4.60 20.91 18.95
C MET A 1 -4.82 22.07 18.01
N VAL A 2 -3.79 22.47 17.25
CA VAL A 2 -3.90 23.53 16.25
C VAL A 2 -4.00 22.85 14.88
N THR A 3 -4.90 23.35 14.03
CA THR A 3 -5.05 22.92 12.64
C THR A 3 -5.02 24.13 11.72
N SER A 4 -4.47 23.95 10.52
CA SER A 4 -4.43 24.99 9.51
C SER A 4 -4.53 24.40 8.11
N VAL A 5 -5.36 24.99 7.26
CA VAL A 5 -5.50 24.58 5.85
C VAL A 5 -4.43 25.31 5.04
N GLY A 6 -3.65 24.56 4.25
CA GLY A 6 -2.67 25.11 3.33
C GLY A 6 -3.27 25.46 1.97
N ALA A 7 -2.46 26.10 1.12
CA ALA A 7 -2.88 26.41 -0.24
C ALA A 7 -3.15 25.12 -1.04
N PRO A 8 -4.26 25.03 -1.81
CA PRO A 8 -4.52 23.88 -2.64
C PRO A 8 -3.49 23.78 -3.78
N LEU A 9 -3.10 22.56 -4.07
CA LEU A 9 -2.29 22.19 -5.22
C LEU A 9 -3.22 21.70 -6.33
N SER A 10 -2.89 21.96 -7.59
CA SER A 10 -3.71 21.53 -8.72
C SER A 10 -2.87 21.32 -9.96
N GLY A 11 -3.34 20.46 -10.86
CA GLY A 11 -2.69 20.21 -12.14
C GLY A 11 -3.57 19.40 -13.08
N VAL A 12 -2.97 18.98 -14.20
CA VAL A 12 -3.60 18.16 -15.23
C VAL A 12 -2.66 17.00 -15.56
N GLY A 13 -3.20 15.79 -15.72
CA GLY A 13 -2.43 14.62 -16.15
C GLY A 13 -1.84 14.78 -17.54
N THR A 14 -0.71 14.11 -17.77
CA THR A 14 0.03 14.11 -19.05
C THR A 14 0.24 12.68 -19.55
N ASN A 15 0.50 12.52 -20.84
CA ASN A 15 0.90 11.25 -21.46
C ASN A 15 2.26 11.37 -22.19
N PRO A 16 3.31 10.62 -21.81
CA PRO A 16 3.35 9.67 -20.69
C PRO A 16 3.15 10.38 -19.34
N PRO A 17 2.68 9.67 -18.30
CA PRO A 17 2.51 10.27 -16.99
C PRO A 17 3.86 10.71 -16.44
N THR A 18 4.06 12.01 -16.38
CA THR A 18 5.21 12.60 -15.67
C THR A 18 4.77 12.96 -14.27
N PRO A 19 5.47 12.48 -13.21
CA PRO A 19 5.27 13.01 -11.87
C PRO A 19 5.35 14.54 -11.93
N THR A 20 4.32 15.23 -11.46
CA THR A 20 4.39 16.69 -11.32
C THR A 20 5.31 16.99 -10.13
N ASP A 21 6.61 17.14 -10.38
CA ASP A 21 7.65 17.28 -9.34
C ASP A 21 7.57 18.57 -8.49
N ASP A 22 6.66 19.51 -8.85
CA ASP A 22 6.75 20.90 -8.40
C ASP A 22 5.68 21.35 -7.41
N ALA A 23 4.79 20.46 -6.96
CA ALA A 23 3.79 20.80 -5.96
C ALA A 23 4.38 20.67 -4.53
N ARG A 24 5.13 21.69 -4.09
CA ARG A 24 5.72 21.75 -2.74
C ARG A 24 4.65 22.06 -1.69
N LEU A 25 4.64 21.30 -0.60
CA LEU A 25 3.84 21.62 0.58
C LEU A 25 4.54 22.69 1.43
N ALA A 26 3.85 23.80 1.68
CA ALA A 26 4.29 24.84 2.61
C ALA A 26 3.93 24.45 4.05
N VAL A 27 4.71 23.55 4.63
CA VAL A 27 4.45 22.99 5.97
C VAL A 27 4.72 24.06 7.05
N PRO A 28 3.73 24.43 7.88
CA PRO A 28 3.93 25.41 8.94
C PRO A 28 4.74 24.82 10.10
N GLU A 29 5.46 25.69 10.81
CA GLU A 29 6.22 25.32 12.01
C GLU A 29 5.30 24.68 13.07
N GLY A 30 5.77 23.58 13.69
CA GLY A 30 5.01 22.84 14.69
C GLY A 30 3.93 21.90 14.13
N ALA A 31 3.80 21.77 12.80
CA ALA A 31 2.99 20.72 12.21
C ALA A 31 3.65 19.35 12.41
N HIS A 32 2.89 18.40 12.94
CA HIS A 32 3.27 17.01 13.11
C HIS A 32 2.61 16.09 12.08
N THR A 33 1.48 16.49 11.50
CA THR A 33 0.81 15.74 10.42
C THR A 33 0.33 16.66 9.31
N VAL A 34 0.19 16.09 8.12
CA VAL A 34 -0.49 16.67 6.97
C VAL A 34 -1.53 15.67 6.47
N THR A 35 -2.77 16.12 6.33
CA THR A 35 -3.83 15.37 5.66
C THR A 35 -4.05 15.98 4.28
N LEU A 36 -3.89 15.22 3.20
CA LEU A 36 -4.30 15.66 1.86
C LEU A 36 -5.71 15.18 1.59
N SER A 37 -6.59 16.11 1.21
CA SER A 37 -7.85 15.80 0.52
C SER A 37 -7.58 15.88 -0.97
N PHE A 38 -7.61 14.74 -1.66
CA PHE A 38 -7.30 14.62 -3.07
C PHE A 38 -8.55 14.28 -3.88
N SER A 39 -8.69 14.92 -5.03
CA SER A 39 -9.68 14.57 -6.04
C SER A 39 -9.13 14.73 -7.45
N CYS A 40 -9.62 13.91 -8.37
CA CYS A 40 -9.40 14.08 -9.80
C CYS A 40 -10.69 13.84 -10.57
N VAL A 41 -10.86 14.58 -11.66
CA VAL A 41 -12.02 14.53 -12.55
C VAL A 41 -11.77 13.54 -13.68
N GLY A 42 -12.77 12.73 -13.99
CA GLY A 42 -12.73 11.76 -15.08
C GLY A 42 -12.81 10.32 -14.59
N THR A 43 -12.41 9.40 -15.46
CA THR A 43 -12.36 7.95 -15.19
C THR A 43 -10.92 7.46 -15.27
N GLY A 44 -10.58 6.43 -14.49
CA GLY A 44 -9.23 5.87 -14.42
C GLY A 44 -8.65 5.93 -13.01
N THR A 45 -7.44 5.40 -12.85
CA THR A 45 -6.75 5.33 -11.56
C THR A 45 -5.80 6.52 -11.39
N TYR A 46 -5.57 6.88 -10.14
CA TYR A 46 -4.56 7.86 -9.77
C TYR A 46 -3.58 7.28 -8.74
N THR A 47 -2.43 7.91 -8.61
CA THR A 47 -1.48 7.68 -7.54
C THR A 47 -1.01 9.02 -7.00
N VAL A 48 -1.03 9.18 -5.67
CA VAL A 48 -0.54 10.37 -4.96
C VAL A 48 0.48 9.92 -3.94
N ASP A 49 1.65 10.55 -3.93
CA ASP A 49 2.74 10.18 -3.03
C ASP A 49 3.47 11.39 -2.46
N ILE A 50 4.12 11.20 -1.30
CA ILE A 50 4.92 12.21 -0.62
C ILE A 50 6.33 11.64 -0.38
N PRO A 51 7.27 11.78 -1.34
CA PRO A 51 8.54 11.03 -1.42
C PRO A 51 9.46 11.13 -0.19
N ASP A 52 9.34 12.19 0.61
CA ASP A 52 10.19 12.51 1.76
C ASP A 52 9.91 11.65 3.01
N ALA A 53 8.85 10.83 3.02
CA ALA A 53 8.46 9.99 4.16
C ALA A 53 9.13 8.61 4.17
N THR A 54 10.47 8.52 4.08
CA THR A 54 11.30 7.29 3.99
C THR A 54 10.87 6.23 2.93
N PRO A 55 11.77 5.76 2.04
CA PRO A 55 11.43 4.81 0.97
C PRO A 55 10.80 3.50 1.45
N ASP A 56 11.07 3.11 2.70
CA ASP A 56 10.57 1.90 3.33
C ASP A 56 9.15 2.03 3.88
N ARG A 57 8.53 3.23 3.92
CA ARG A 57 7.23 3.44 4.58
C ARG A 57 6.15 4.11 3.73
N GLN A 58 6.36 4.28 2.44
CA GLN A 58 5.34 4.83 1.55
C GLN A 58 4.66 3.74 0.74
N ALA A 59 3.36 3.57 0.96
CA ALA A 59 2.48 3.25 -0.14
C ALA A 59 1.86 4.58 -0.57
N GLY A 60 2.10 4.98 -1.82
CA GLY A 60 1.35 6.08 -2.42
C GLY A 60 -0.15 5.76 -2.33
N LEU A 61 -0.97 6.78 -2.11
CA LEU A 61 -2.42 6.66 -2.17
C LEU A 61 -2.81 6.31 -3.61
N VAL A 62 -3.40 5.15 -3.81
CA VAL A 62 -3.97 4.72 -5.08
C VAL A 62 -5.49 4.79 -4.98
N GLY A 63 -6.14 5.30 -6.03
CA GLY A 63 -7.60 5.34 -6.07
C GLY A 63 -8.14 5.55 -7.47
N ALA A 64 -9.45 5.77 -7.58
CA ALA A 64 -10.13 6.05 -8.83
C ALA A 64 -10.59 7.52 -8.91
N CYS A 65 -10.38 8.15 -10.06
CA CYS A 65 -10.95 9.48 -10.33
C CYS A 65 -12.48 9.45 -10.30
N GLY A 66 -13.08 10.60 -9.99
CA GLY A 66 -14.52 10.73 -9.73
C GLY A 66 -14.92 10.59 -8.26
N SER A 67 -13.95 10.38 -7.36
CA SER A 67 -14.15 10.40 -5.91
C SER A 67 -13.15 11.33 -5.22
N THR A 68 -13.44 11.69 -3.97
CA THR A 68 -12.48 12.37 -3.10
C THR A 68 -11.95 11.38 -2.08
N ALA A 69 -10.63 11.32 -1.94
CA ALA A 69 -9.98 10.52 -0.91
C ALA A 69 -9.17 11.42 0.02
N THR A 70 -9.01 10.99 1.25
CA THR A 70 -8.24 11.70 2.26
C THR A 70 -7.19 10.79 2.86
N TRP A 71 -6.00 11.32 3.07
CA TRP A 71 -4.90 10.53 3.64
C TRP A 71 -4.01 11.38 4.52
N THR A 72 -3.47 10.79 5.59
CA THR A 72 -2.69 11.52 6.59
C THR A 72 -1.27 10.97 6.68
N TRP A 73 -0.29 11.86 6.52
CA TRP A 73 1.14 11.58 6.69
C TRP A 73 1.68 12.29 7.92
N THR A 74 2.68 11.67 8.54
CA THR A 74 3.49 12.33 9.56
C THR A 74 4.50 13.26 8.89
N VAL A 75 4.50 14.51 9.30
CA VAL A 75 5.50 15.50 8.90
C VAL A 75 6.78 15.25 9.67
N ARG A 76 7.93 15.25 8.98
CA ARG A 76 9.26 15.18 9.62
C ARG A 76 9.97 16.53 9.50
N PRO A 77 10.88 16.87 10.42
CA PRO A 77 11.62 18.13 10.35
C PRO A 77 12.45 18.32 9.06
N THR A 78 12.85 17.21 8.43
CA THR A 78 13.57 17.22 7.15
C THR A 78 12.64 17.25 5.94
N SER A 79 11.34 17.02 6.15
CA SER A 79 10.42 16.88 5.03
C SER A 79 9.98 18.24 4.53
N SER A 80 10.47 18.65 3.35
CA SER A 80 9.79 19.65 2.51
C SER A 80 9.11 18.86 1.41
N PRO A 81 7.91 18.30 1.70
CA PRO A 81 7.39 17.23 0.90
C PRO A 81 6.92 17.77 -0.44
N SER A 82 7.52 17.30 -1.52
CA SER A 82 6.92 17.36 -2.84
C SER A 82 5.73 16.40 -2.88
N VAL A 83 4.61 16.80 -3.45
CA VAL A 83 3.52 15.88 -3.76
C VAL A 83 3.72 15.38 -5.18
N SER A 84 3.96 14.08 -5.32
CA SER A 84 3.97 13.41 -6.62
C SER A 84 2.54 12.99 -6.95
N VAL A 85 2.05 13.36 -8.13
CA VAL A 85 0.70 13.02 -8.60
C VAL A 85 0.79 12.40 -9.99
N VAL A 86 0.15 11.24 -10.14
CA VAL A 86 -0.07 10.55 -11.40
C VAL A 86 -1.57 10.39 -11.58
N VAL A 87 -2.13 10.95 -12.65
CA VAL A 87 -3.54 10.83 -13.03
C VAL A 87 -3.64 10.59 -14.54
N PRO A 88 -4.80 10.14 -15.07
CA PRO A 88 -4.99 9.95 -16.50
C PRO A 88 -4.74 11.23 -17.31
N ASP A 89 -4.34 11.08 -18.57
CA ASP A 89 -4.09 12.20 -19.47
C ASP A 89 -5.30 13.13 -19.58
N GLY A 90 -5.07 14.44 -19.42
CA GLY A 90 -6.13 15.44 -19.42
C GLY A 90 -7.02 15.47 -18.16
N ALA A 91 -6.86 14.53 -17.22
CA ALA A 91 -7.61 14.57 -15.95
C ALA A 91 -7.12 15.73 -15.08
N THR A 92 -8.05 16.60 -14.68
CA THR A 92 -7.75 17.69 -13.74
C THR A 92 -7.78 17.16 -12.32
N TRP A 93 -6.83 17.57 -11.50
CA TRP A 93 -6.73 17.15 -10.11
C TRP A 93 -6.53 18.32 -9.15
N THR A 94 -6.90 18.10 -7.89
CA THR A 94 -6.69 19.05 -6.80
C THR A 94 -6.32 18.29 -5.52
N ALA A 95 -5.35 18.83 -4.77
CA ALA A 95 -4.94 18.33 -3.46
C ALA A 95 -4.95 19.47 -2.44
N THR A 96 -5.76 19.35 -1.40
CA THR A 96 -5.86 20.37 -0.34
C THR A 96 -5.21 19.85 0.93
N PRO A 97 -4.07 20.43 1.38
CA PRO A 97 -3.42 20.04 2.61
C PRO A 97 -4.10 20.66 3.84
N THR A 98 -4.25 19.86 4.89
CA THR A 98 -4.59 20.30 6.24
C THR A 98 -3.49 19.87 7.19
N TYR A 99 -2.82 20.82 7.83
CA TYR A 99 -1.76 20.56 8.79
C TYR A 99 -2.31 20.50 10.21
N SER A 100 -1.71 19.67 11.06
CA SER A 100 -2.05 19.61 12.48
C SER A 100 -0.82 19.52 13.37
N SER A 101 -0.90 20.14 14.55
CA SER A 101 0.05 19.97 15.65
C SER A 101 -0.18 18.66 16.44
N ALA A 102 -1.13 17.81 16.05
CA ALA A 102 -1.32 16.51 16.67
C ALA A 102 -0.35 15.49 16.09
N VAL A 103 0.23 14.65 16.95
CA VAL A 103 1.06 13.52 16.51
C VAL A 103 0.14 12.42 15.99
N PHE A 104 0.51 11.80 14.86
CA PHE A 104 -0.18 10.62 14.36
C PHE A 104 0.01 9.46 15.34
N THR A 105 -1.09 8.82 15.73
CA THR A 105 -1.06 7.63 16.58
C THR A 105 -1.61 6.46 15.77
N SER A 106 -0.75 5.50 15.44
CA SER A 106 -1.17 4.26 14.78
C SER A 106 -2.04 3.41 15.70
N ASP A 107 -3.04 2.76 15.11
CA ASP A 107 -3.78 1.67 15.74
C ASP A 107 -2.85 0.47 15.89
N SER A 108 -2.55 0.10 17.15
CA SER A 108 -1.66 -1.01 17.47
C SER A 108 -2.24 -2.37 17.07
N SER A 109 -3.56 -2.52 17.06
CA SER A 109 -4.21 -3.77 16.64
C SER A 109 -4.05 -3.96 15.14
N LEU A 110 -4.31 -2.92 14.35
CA LEU A 110 -4.07 -2.93 12.91
C LEU A 110 -2.59 -3.07 12.57
N SER A 111 -1.70 -2.43 13.35
CA SER A 111 -0.24 -2.58 13.19
C SER A 111 0.21 -4.04 13.25
N ALA A 112 -0.34 -4.82 14.19
CA ALA A 112 -0.04 -6.25 14.31
C ALA A 112 -0.58 -7.04 13.11
N VAL A 113 -1.78 -6.70 12.62
CA VAL A 113 -2.36 -7.29 11.41
C VAL A 113 -1.48 -7.01 10.19
N CYS A 114 -1.03 -5.76 10.02
CA CYS A 114 -0.16 -5.38 8.90
C CYS A 114 1.18 -6.11 8.89
N ALA A 115 1.80 -6.27 10.06
CA ALA A 115 3.04 -7.01 10.20
C ALA A 115 2.85 -8.50 9.88
N GLY A 116 1.81 -9.13 10.43
CA GLY A 116 1.48 -10.53 10.14
C GLY A 116 1.15 -10.76 8.67
N PHE A 117 0.42 -9.82 8.06
CA PHE A 117 0.07 -9.86 6.65
C PHE A 117 1.31 -9.75 5.76
N GLY A 118 2.25 -8.84 6.08
CA GLY A 118 3.53 -8.74 5.37
C GLY A 118 4.37 -10.00 5.47
N ALA A 119 4.42 -10.64 6.65
CA ALA A 119 5.11 -11.90 6.85
C ALA A 119 4.51 -13.04 6.00
N ALA A 120 3.19 -13.18 5.99
CA ALA A 120 2.50 -14.20 5.19
C ALA A 120 2.69 -13.97 3.67
N GLN A 121 2.60 -12.72 3.21
CA GLN A 121 2.89 -12.39 1.81
C GLN A 121 4.34 -12.66 1.42
N SER A 122 5.29 -12.33 2.30
CA SER A 122 6.70 -12.64 2.11
C SER A 122 6.92 -14.14 1.96
N ALA A 123 6.25 -14.96 2.78
CA ALA A 123 6.34 -16.41 2.68
C ALA A 123 5.83 -16.94 1.33
N VAL A 124 4.72 -16.40 0.80
CA VAL A 124 4.22 -16.74 -0.54
C VAL A 124 5.22 -16.34 -1.62
N MET A 125 5.73 -15.11 -1.58
CA MET A 125 6.70 -14.60 -2.55
C MET A 125 7.99 -15.44 -2.55
N ASN A 126 8.51 -15.77 -1.37
CA ASN A 126 9.69 -16.62 -1.22
C ASN A 126 9.44 -18.06 -1.68
N ALA A 127 8.21 -18.58 -1.52
CA ALA A 127 7.85 -19.88 -2.07
C ALA A 127 7.90 -19.84 -3.61
N ILE A 128 7.34 -18.80 -4.23
CA ILE A 128 7.34 -18.60 -5.69
C ILE A 128 8.78 -18.46 -6.21
N GLU A 129 9.54 -17.48 -5.70
CA GLU A 129 10.89 -17.20 -6.17
C GLU A 129 11.86 -18.35 -5.88
N GLY A 130 11.76 -18.95 -4.69
CA GLY A 130 12.58 -20.08 -4.31
C GLY A 130 12.41 -21.30 -5.21
N TYR A 131 11.19 -21.58 -5.70
CA TYR A 131 10.93 -22.69 -6.61
C TYR A 131 11.22 -22.32 -8.08
N SER A 132 10.62 -21.22 -8.56
CA SER A 132 10.59 -20.88 -9.98
C SER A 132 11.86 -20.20 -10.48
N THR A 133 12.55 -19.45 -9.62
CA THR A 133 13.70 -18.61 -10.02
C THR A 133 15.01 -19.16 -9.45
N ALA A 134 15.07 -19.34 -8.12
CA ALA A 134 16.28 -19.79 -7.45
C ALA A 134 16.49 -21.31 -7.53
N HIS A 135 15.43 -22.08 -7.86
CA HIS A 135 15.43 -23.54 -7.86
C HIS A 135 15.99 -24.16 -6.57
N ALA A 136 15.75 -23.49 -5.44
CA ALA A 136 16.31 -23.84 -4.13
C ALA A 136 15.65 -25.09 -3.53
N PHE A 137 14.45 -25.44 -4.00
CA PHE A 137 13.69 -26.59 -3.52
C PHE A 137 12.71 -27.15 -4.56
N GLY A 138 12.31 -28.41 -4.37
CA GLY A 138 11.37 -29.12 -5.24
C GLY A 138 9.89 -28.86 -4.93
N LEU A 139 9.01 -29.49 -5.72
CA LEU A 139 7.56 -29.25 -5.71
C LEU A 139 6.90 -29.56 -4.36
N GLU A 140 7.33 -30.60 -3.66
CA GLU A 140 6.76 -30.95 -2.35
C GLU A 140 7.03 -29.88 -1.29
N GLN A 141 8.26 -29.37 -1.26
CA GLN A 141 8.63 -28.30 -0.33
C GLN A 141 7.97 -26.97 -0.74
N TRP A 142 7.79 -26.71 -2.03
CA TRP A 142 6.99 -25.58 -2.51
C TRP A 142 5.54 -25.65 -1.96
N LYS A 143 4.86 -26.81 -2.10
CA LYS A 143 3.51 -27.02 -1.55
C LYS A 143 3.47 -26.80 -0.04
N SER A 144 4.39 -27.43 0.70
CA SER A 144 4.47 -27.31 2.15
C SER A 144 4.67 -25.84 2.60
N ARG A 145 5.47 -25.06 1.89
CA ARG A 145 5.65 -23.62 2.18
C ARG A 145 4.38 -22.81 1.91
N LEU A 146 3.61 -23.14 0.87
CA LEU A 146 2.33 -22.49 0.60
C LEU A 146 1.26 -22.85 1.63
N ASP A 147 1.19 -24.12 2.06
CA ASP A 147 0.27 -24.54 3.13
C ASP A 147 0.59 -23.80 4.44
N ALA A 148 1.88 -23.62 4.76
CA ALA A 148 2.31 -22.83 5.90
C ALA A 148 1.90 -21.36 5.77
N ALA A 149 2.09 -20.74 4.59
CA ALA A 149 1.68 -19.36 4.35
C ALA A 149 0.14 -19.19 4.43
N ALA A 150 -0.63 -20.13 3.88
CA ALA A 150 -2.08 -20.14 4.01
C ALA A 150 -2.53 -20.23 5.47
N ALA A 151 -1.88 -21.07 6.27
CA ALA A 151 -2.14 -21.17 7.70
C ALA A 151 -1.83 -19.85 8.45
N GLN A 152 -0.78 -19.13 8.06
CA GLN A 152 -0.48 -17.81 8.63
C GLN A 152 -1.61 -16.80 8.37
N PHE A 153 -2.15 -16.76 7.14
CA PHE A 153 -3.30 -15.91 6.83
C PHE A 153 -4.53 -16.28 7.67
N THR A 154 -4.86 -17.56 7.81
CA THR A 154 -6.00 -18.02 8.62
C THR A 154 -5.83 -17.71 10.11
N GLN A 155 -4.63 -17.91 10.66
CA GLN A 155 -4.32 -17.57 12.05
C GLN A 155 -4.48 -16.07 12.31
N LEU A 156 -3.99 -15.24 11.38
CA LEU A 156 -4.14 -13.80 11.48
C LEU A 156 -5.61 -13.39 11.40
N ALA A 157 -6.37 -13.97 10.47
CA ALA A 157 -7.80 -13.73 10.30
C ALA A 157 -8.61 -14.01 11.58
N ALA A 158 -8.20 -15.01 12.39
CA ALA A 158 -8.89 -15.35 13.64
C ALA A 158 -8.79 -14.25 14.71
N THR A 159 -7.84 -13.32 14.57
CA THR A 159 -7.60 -12.23 15.53
C THR A 159 -7.88 -10.85 14.95
N ALA A 160 -8.11 -10.76 13.63
CA ALA A 160 -8.34 -9.51 12.93
C ALA A 160 -9.81 -9.05 13.05
N PRO A 161 -10.09 -7.74 12.89
CA PRO A 161 -11.45 -7.24 12.71
C PRO A 161 -12.19 -7.97 11.57
N ALA A 162 -13.52 -8.06 11.65
CA ALA A 162 -14.32 -8.90 10.75
C ALA A 162 -14.10 -8.61 9.25
N ASN A 163 -13.94 -7.34 8.89
CA ASN A 163 -13.69 -6.94 7.49
C ASN A 163 -12.32 -7.43 7.00
N ASP A 164 -11.29 -7.31 7.83
CA ASP A 164 -9.92 -7.75 7.51
C ASP A 164 -9.84 -9.29 7.52
N ALA A 165 -10.54 -9.94 8.44
CA ALA A 165 -10.60 -11.39 8.55
C ALA A 165 -11.17 -12.04 7.27
N ALA A 166 -12.20 -11.44 6.66
CA ALA A 166 -12.74 -11.93 5.40
C ALA A 166 -11.71 -11.87 4.27
N GLU A 167 -10.98 -10.76 4.17
CA GLU A 167 -9.93 -10.58 3.16
C GLU A 167 -8.78 -11.57 3.37
N LEU A 168 -8.30 -11.71 4.62
CA LEU A 168 -7.25 -12.65 5.02
C LEU A 168 -7.61 -14.10 4.69
N ASN A 169 -8.85 -14.51 4.96
CA ASN A 169 -9.32 -15.85 4.59
C ASN A 169 -9.42 -16.04 3.07
N GLY A 170 -9.71 -14.96 2.32
CA GLY A 170 -9.64 -14.96 0.85
C GLY A 170 -8.23 -15.27 0.34
N TYR A 171 -7.19 -14.65 0.93
CA TYR A 171 -5.81 -14.99 0.58
C TYR A 171 -5.45 -16.41 0.95
N ALA A 172 -5.81 -16.87 2.15
CA ALA A 172 -5.55 -18.24 2.59
C ALA A 172 -6.10 -19.25 1.56
N ALA A 173 -7.38 -19.11 1.19
CA ALA A 173 -8.05 -19.97 0.22
C ALA A 173 -7.42 -19.90 -1.18
N ALA A 174 -6.98 -18.70 -1.60
CA ALA A 174 -6.30 -18.55 -2.88
C ALA A 174 -4.93 -19.25 -2.87
N VAL A 175 -4.13 -19.07 -1.82
CA VAL A 175 -2.80 -19.66 -1.70
C VAL A 175 -2.86 -21.18 -1.62
N SER A 176 -3.82 -21.74 -0.87
CA SER A 176 -3.98 -23.18 -0.66
C SER A 176 -4.85 -23.89 -1.71
N ALA A 177 -5.17 -23.25 -2.84
CA ALA A 177 -6.07 -23.83 -3.83
C ALA A 177 -5.48 -25.13 -4.44
N PRO A 178 -6.19 -26.28 -4.45
CA PRO A 178 -5.61 -27.57 -4.86
C PRO A 178 -5.09 -27.63 -6.30
N GLN A 179 -5.71 -26.87 -7.20
CA GLN A 179 -5.36 -26.77 -8.62
C GLN A 179 -4.17 -25.86 -8.91
N ARG A 180 -3.52 -25.31 -7.87
CA ARG A 180 -2.49 -24.29 -8.03
C ARG A 180 -1.16 -24.92 -8.44
N THR A 181 -0.71 -24.60 -9.65
CA THR A 181 0.64 -24.90 -10.13
C THR A 181 1.58 -23.73 -9.80
N PRO A 182 2.91 -23.96 -9.74
CA PRO A 182 3.88 -22.88 -9.57
C PRO A 182 3.70 -21.73 -10.56
N ASP A 183 3.52 -22.05 -11.85
CA ASP A 183 3.30 -21.03 -12.88
C ASP A 183 1.98 -20.29 -12.71
N ALA A 184 0.89 -20.98 -12.39
CA ALA A 184 -0.40 -20.34 -12.18
C ALA A 184 -0.39 -19.44 -10.94
N LEU A 185 0.34 -19.81 -9.89
CA LEU A 185 0.51 -18.95 -8.71
C LEU A 185 1.38 -17.73 -9.04
N ARG A 186 2.52 -17.93 -9.71
CA ARG A 186 3.42 -16.85 -10.12
C ARG A 186 2.70 -15.83 -11.00
N GLN A 187 2.01 -16.29 -12.05
CA GLN A 187 1.21 -15.43 -12.92
C GLN A 187 0.12 -14.71 -12.13
N ALA A 188 -0.55 -15.42 -11.22
CA ALA A 188 -1.60 -14.79 -10.45
C ALA A 188 -1.02 -13.77 -9.45
N PHE A 189 0.16 -13.99 -8.86
CA PHE A 189 0.86 -13.05 -7.98
C PHE A 189 1.28 -11.77 -8.71
N PHE A 190 1.94 -11.90 -9.86
CA PHE A 190 2.54 -10.77 -10.58
C PHE A 190 1.62 -10.11 -11.61
N THR A 191 0.67 -10.84 -12.20
CA THR A 191 -0.16 -10.37 -13.33
C THR A 191 -1.61 -10.14 -12.92
N ASN A 192 -2.23 -11.11 -12.23
CA ASN A 192 -3.63 -10.96 -11.80
C ASN A 192 -3.75 -10.30 -10.43
N HIS A 193 -2.61 -9.87 -9.87
CA HIS A 193 -2.51 -9.36 -8.52
C HIS A 193 -3.32 -10.23 -7.55
N LEU A 194 -2.91 -11.47 -7.28
CA LEU A 194 -3.47 -12.26 -6.17
C LEU A 194 -3.46 -11.48 -4.87
N PHE A 195 -2.56 -10.48 -4.81
CA PHE A 195 -2.58 -9.32 -3.94
C PHE A 195 -2.86 -8.10 -4.83
N PRO A 196 -4.14 -7.71 -5.06
CA PRO A 196 -4.46 -6.50 -5.80
C PRO A 196 -3.52 -5.37 -5.38
N ALA A 197 -3.06 -4.54 -6.31
CA ALA A 197 -2.37 -3.30 -5.95
C ALA A 197 -3.26 -2.36 -5.10
N SER A 198 -4.55 -2.71 -4.89
CA SER A 198 -5.52 -2.06 -4.02
C SER A 198 -6.25 -3.10 -3.17
N THR A 199 -5.65 -3.55 -2.09
CA THR A 199 -6.35 -4.39 -1.12
C THR A 199 -6.73 -3.54 0.06
N GLY A 200 -7.98 -3.65 0.51
CA GLY A 200 -8.48 -2.85 1.63
C GLY A 200 -7.52 -2.91 2.82
N LEU A 201 -6.90 -4.07 3.05
CA LEU A 201 -5.89 -4.23 4.09
C LEU A 201 -4.56 -3.50 3.81
N ARG A 202 -4.02 -3.52 2.58
CA ARG A 202 -2.80 -2.74 2.25
C ARG A 202 -3.07 -1.24 2.41
N ASP A 203 -4.24 -0.78 1.98
CA ASP A 203 -4.66 0.61 2.11
C ASP A 203 -4.86 0.97 3.59
N ALA A 204 -5.54 0.13 4.37
CA ALA A 204 -5.71 0.32 5.80
C ALA A 204 -4.34 0.37 6.52
N CYS A 205 -3.42 -0.52 6.18
CA CYS A 205 -2.07 -0.55 6.73
C CYS A 205 -1.28 0.71 6.40
N ALA A 206 -1.37 1.19 5.18
CA ALA A 206 -0.70 2.41 4.77
C ALA A 206 -1.34 3.65 5.43
N ALA A 207 -2.67 3.69 5.57
CA ALA A 207 -3.38 4.75 6.30
C ALA A 207 -3.01 4.78 7.78
N ASN A 208 -2.72 3.60 8.35
CA ASN A 208 -2.23 3.42 9.71
C ASN A 208 -0.74 3.72 9.90
N GLN A 209 -0.02 4.11 8.83
CA GLN A 209 1.43 4.30 8.81
C GLN A 209 2.23 3.07 9.24
N THR A 210 1.66 1.88 9.00
CA THR A 210 2.30 0.58 9.18
C THR A 210 2.23 -0.21 7.88
N PRO A 211 2.86 0.28 6.80
CA PRO A 211 2.74 -0.34 5.49
C PRO A 211 3.30 -1.76 5.50
N VAL A 212 2.66 -2.60 4.68
CA VAL A 212 2.99 -4.02 4.54
C VAL A 212 4.40 -4.17 3.97
N GLN A 213 5.33 -4.60 4.80
CA GLN A 213 6.71 -4.90 4.40
C GLN A 213 6.80 -6.28 3.79
N LEU A 214 7.45 -6.38 2.64
CA LEU A 214 7.80 -7.65 2.02
C LEU A 214 9.30 -7.92 2.23
N THR A 215 9.61 -9.15 2.60
CA THR A 215 10.99 -9.60 2.83
C THR A 215 11.31 -10.74 1.86
N ALA A 216 12.38 -10.54 1.10
CA ALA A 216 12.86 -11.53 0.14
C ALA A 216 13.96 -12.41 0.75
N GLU A 217 13.71 -13.72 0.84
CA GLU A 217 14.72 -14.76 1.09
C GLU A 217 15.47 -15.09 -0.22
N PHE A 218 14.77 -15.05 -1.35
CA PHE A 218 15.31 -15.40 -2.67
C PHE A 218 15.14 -14.23 -3.64
N GLY A 219 16.09 -13.29 -3.62
CA GLY A 219 16.18 -12.16 -4.56
C GLY A 219 15.25 -10.99 -4.21
N GLY A 220 15.84 -9.80 -4.01
CA GLY A 220 15.17 -8.51 -3.85
C GLY A 220 15.57 -7.54 -4.94
#